data_AF-A0A1A2G787-F1
#
_entry.id   AF-A0A1A2G787-F1
#
_cell.length_a   1.000
_cell.length_b   1.000
_cell.length_c   1.000
_cell.angle_alpha   90.00
_cell.angle_beta   90.00
_cell.angle_gamma   90.00
#
_symmetry.space_group_name_H-M   'P 1'
#
loop_
_entity.id
_entity.type
_entity.pdbx_description
1 polymer ?
#
loop_
_entity_poly.entity_id
_entity_poly.type
_entity_poly.pdbx_seq_one_letter_code
_entity_poly.pdbx_strand_id
1 'polypeptide(L)'
;MVSDWDIDGYRDIFGVDRTVTDHTARVYALGSQDTGGTISGVVVFVDEEDGSDHVFDINSDQARELAAALLEAADELDRWFTR
;
A
#
# COMPACT_ATOMS: atom_id res chain seq x y z
N MET A 1 13.22 -14.73 -4.57
CA MET A 1 13.55 -14.42 -3.17
C MET A 1 12.30 -14.74 -2.38
N VAL A 2 12.39 -15.61 -1.39
CA VAL A 2 11.35 -15.74 -0.37
C VAL A 2 11.52 -14.50 0.50
N SER A 3 10.53 -13.61 0.55
CA SER A 3 10.59 -12.46 1.45
C SER A 3 10.58 -12.99 2.89
N ASP A 4 11.18 -12.26 3.83
CA ASP A 4 11.30 -12.63 5.25
C ASP A 4 9.93 -12.81 5.96
N TRP A 5 8.83 -12.63 5.22
CA TRP A 5 7.43 -12.71 5.64
C TRP A 5 6.80 -14.08 5.42
N ASP A 6 7.46 -14.99 4.71
CA ASP A 6 7.05 -16.40 4.49
C ASP A 6 7.52 -17.32 5.65
N ILE A 7 7.60 -16.78 6.87
CA ILE A 7 7.85 -17.55 8.09
C ILE A 7 6.56 -18.27 8.50
N ASP A 8 6.67 -19.58 8.76
CA ASP A 8 5.60 -20.49 9.17
C ASP A 8 4.56 -19.83 10.10
N GLY A 9 3.46 -19.36 9.52
CA GLY A 9 2.32 -18.82 10.26
C GLY A 9 1.90 -17.39 9.93
N TYR A 10 2.52 -16.71 8.97
CA TYR A 10 2.08 -15.40 8.47
C TYR A 10 1.59 -15.46 7.01
N ARG A 11 0.67 -14.57 6.65
CA ARG A 11 0.28 -14.29 5.26
C ARG A 11 0.28 -12.79 5.00
N ASP A 12 0.65 -12.40 3.79
CA ASP A 12 0.49 -11.02 3.34
C ASP A 12 -0.98 -10.69 3.06
N ILE A 13 -1.39 -9.51 3.49
CA ILE A 13 -2.70 -8.93 3.23
C ILE A 13 -2.53 -7.61 2.49
N PHE A 14 -3.19 -7.53 1.35
CA PHE A 14 -3.17 -6.37 0.49
C PHE A 14 -4.49 -5.61 0.64
N GLY A 15 -4.39 -4.30 0.80
CA GLY A 15 -5.51 -3.40 0.70
C GLY A 15 -5.93 -3.16 -0.74
N VAL A 16 -6.89 -2.26 -0.91
CA VAL A 16 -7.40 -1.91 -2.24
C VAL A 16 -6.39 -1.06 -3.01
N ASP A 17 -6.19 -1.41 -4.28
CA ASP A 17 -5.39 -0.60 -5.20
C ASP A 17 -6.08 0.73 -5.50
N ARG A 18 -5.33 1.83 -5.37
CA ARG A 18 -5.76 3.18 -5.71
C ARG A 18 -4.80 3.77 -6.73
N THR A 19 -5.30 4.18 -7.89
CA THR A 19 -4.47 4.67 -9.00
C THR A 19 -4.61 6.18 -9.16
N VAL A 20 -3.57 6.82 -9.68
CA VAL A 20 -3.60 8.23 -10.09
C VAL A 20 -3.92 8.32 -11.58
N THR A 21 -4.76 9.28 -11.97
CA THR A 21 -5.19 9.42 -13.37
C THR A 21 -4.02 9.77 -14.28
N ASP A 22 -3.94 9.10 -15.43
CA ASP A 22 -2.89 9.29 -16.44
C ASP A 22 -1.46 9.15 -15.88
N HIS A 23 -1.30 8.36 -14.82
CA HIS A 23 -0.01 8.06 -14.19
C HIS A 23 0.05 6.60 -13.75
N THR A 24 1.24 6.01 -13.72
CA THR A 24 1.47 4.62 -13.31
C THR A 24 1.53 4.44 -11.80
N ALA A 25 1.26 5.50 -11.04
CA ALA A 25 1.33 5.47 -9.59
C ALA A 25 0.14 4.69 -9.02
N ARG A 26 0.48 3.73 -8.17
CA ARG A 26 -0.48 2.89 -7.45
C ARG A 26 -0.19 2.94 -5.95
N VAL A 27 -1.20 3.25 -5.17
CA VAL A 27 -1.18 3.26 -3.71
C VAL A 27 -1.94 2.06 -3.18
N TYR A 28 -1.35 1.32 -2.25
CA TYR A 28 -2.03 0.25 -1.53
C TYR A 28 -1.46 0.07 -0.12
N ALA A 29 -2.28 -0.47 0.77
CA ALA A 29 -1.84 -0.91 2.09
C ALA A 29 -1.28 -2.35 2.01
N LEU A 30 -0.19 -2.62 2.72
CA LEU A 30 0.33 -3.97 2.94
C LEU A 30 0.46 -4.21 4.44
N GLY A 31 0.18 -5.43 4.87
CA GLY A 31 0.55 -5.90 6.20
C GLY A 31 0.67 -7.42 6.21
N SER A 32 1.06 -7.96 7.35
CA SER A 32 1.15 -9.40 7.56
C SER A 32 0.22 -9.83 8.68
N GLN A 33 -0.52 -10.90 8.43
CA GLN A 33 -1.47 -11.47 9.37
C GLN A 33 -1.00 -12.83 9.87
N ASP A 34 -0.98 -13.03 11.18
CA ASP A 34 -0.67 -14.32 11.79
C ASP A 34 -1.86 -15.32 11.71
N THR A 35 -1.61 -16.60 12.02
CA THR A 35 -2.67 -17.63 12.09
C THR A 35 -3.76 -17.37 13.13
N GLY A 36 -3.50 -16.51 14.13
CA GLY A 36 -4.48 -16.07 15.12
C GLY A 36 -5.36 -14.91 14.63
N GLY A 37 -5.04 -14.33 13.48
CA GLY A 37 -5.75 -13.20 12.88
C GLY A 37 -5.17 -11.83 13.21
N THR A 38 -4.11 -11.75 14.02
CA THR A 38 -3.46 -10.48 14.38
C THR A 38 -2.74 -9.90 13.18
N ILE A 39 -2.96 -8.61 12.90
CA ILE A 39 -2.30 -7.89 11.82
C ILE A 39 -1.12 -7.09 12.39
N SER A 40 0.02 -7.14 11.69
CA SER A 40 1.25 -6.44 12.05
C SER A 40 2.04 -6.06 10.80
N GLY A 41 3.17 -5.35 10.96
CA GLY A 41 4.05 -4.99 9.85
C GLY A 41 3.38 -4.12 8.78
N VAL A 42 2.42 -3.28 9.19
CA VAL A 42 1.62 -2.48 8.24
C VAL A 42 2.40 -1.32 7.66
N VAL A 43 2.22 -1.09 6.36
CA VAL A 43 2.81 0.00 5.60
C VAL A 43 1.88 0.41 4.46
N VAL A 44 1.96 1.67 4.04
CA VAL A 44 1.36 2.14 2.79
C VAL A 44 2.47 2.21 1.75
N PHE A 45 2.29 1.51 0.63
CA PHE A 45 3.19 1.59 -0.50
C PHE A 45 2.65 2.55 -1.55
N VAL A 46 3.57 3.26 -2.18
CA VAL A 46 3.35 3.89 -3.48
C VAL A 46 4.32 3.22 -4.43
N ASP A 47 3.78 2.59 -5.46
CA ASP A 47 4.51 1.82 -6.44
C ASP A 47 4.28 2.44 -7.82
N GLU A 48 5.33 2.52 -8.64
CA GLU A 48 5.25 2.91 -10.03
C GLU A 48 5.56 1.68 -10.87
N GLU A 49 4.65 1.34 -11.79
CA GLU A 49 4.72 0.08 -12.55
C GLU A 49 6.02 -0.10 -13.35
N ASP A 50 6.75 0.99 -13.65
CA ASP A 50 8.00 0.96 -14.43
C ASP A 50 9.27 0.74 -13.55
N GLY A 51 9.12 0.66 -12.22
CA GLY A 51 10.22 0.36 -11.29
C GLY A 51 11.41 1.33 -11.35
N SER A 52 11.25 2.49 -11.99
CA SER A 52 12.28 3.51 -12.11
C SER A 52 12.39 4.31 -10.81
N ASP A 53 13.57 4.26 -10.19
CA ASP A 53 13.92 4.95 -8.93
C ASP A 53 14.04 6.49 -9.08
N HIS A 54 13.26 7.09 -9.99
CA HIS A 54 13.48 8.45 -10.46
C HIS A 54 12.19 9.24 -10.49
N VAL A 55 12.08 10.13 -9.50
CA VAL A 55 11.23 11.33 -9.45
C VAL A 55 9.79 11.10 -9.90
N PHE A 56 8.87 11.08 -8.94
CA PHE A 56 7.42 11.21 -9.19
C PHE A 56 7.13 12.51 -9.95
N ASP A 57 7.17 12.46 -11.28
CA ASP A 57 6.93 13.58 -12.17
C ASP A 57 5.42 13.72 -12.40
N ILE A 58 4.75 14.22 -11.36
CA ILE A 58 3.31 14.44 -11.34
C ILE A 58 2.97 15.93 -11.41
N ASN A 59 1.88 16.26 -12.11
CA ASN A 59 1.33 17.62 -12.07
C ASN A 59 0.57 17.89 -10.75
N SER A 60 0.10 19.13 -10.54
CA SER A 60 -0.56 19.50 -9.29
C SER A 60 -1.87 18.75 -9.03
N ASP A 61 -2.60 18.35 -10.07
CA ASP A 61 -3.86 17.64 -9.93
C ASP A 61 -3.60 16.18 -9.57
N GLN A 62 -2.64 15.55 -10.26
CA GLN A 62 -2.13 14.21 -9.93
C GLN A 62 -1.54 14.15 -8.51
N ALA A 63 -0.84 15.20 -8.06
CA ALA A 63 -0.35 15.29 -6.69
C ALA A 63 -1.49 15.33 -5.65
N ARG A 64 -2.61 15.98 -5.96
CA ARG A 64 -3.79 15.98 -5.08
C ARG A 64 -4.51 14.63 -5.10
N GLU A 65 -4.60 13.99 -6.26
CA GLU A 65 -5.14 12.63 -6.38
C GLU A 65 -4.29 11.64 -5.58
N LEU A 66 -2.96 11.71 -5.70
CA LEU A 66 -2.03 10.89 -4.92
C LEU A 66 -2.21 11.12 -3.41
N ALA A 67 -2.30 12.39 -2.99
CA ALA A 67 -2.55 12.73 -1.59
C ALA A 67 -3.89 12.17 -1.08
N ALA A 68 -4.96 12.24 -1.89
CA ALA A 68 -6.24 11.65 -1.54
C ALA A 68 -6.15 10.11 -1.43
N ALA A 69 -5.49 9.45 -2.37
CA ALA A 69 -5.29 8.01 -2.36
C ALA A 69 -4.49 7.55 -1.12
N LEU A 70 -3.46 8.31 -0.72
CA LEU A 70 -2.69 8.06 0.50
C LEU A 70 -3.53 8.17 1.76
N LEU A 71 -4.39 9.20 1.84
CA LEU A 71 -5.30 9.37 2.98
C LEU A 71 -6.32 8.24 3.06
N GLU A 72 -6.89 7.83 1.93
CA GLU A 72 -7.81 6.69 1.90
C GLU A 72 -7.14 5.36 2.28
N ALA A 73 -5.87 5.17 1.95
CA ALA A 73 -5.10 4.00 2.36
C ALA A 73 -4.79 4.01 3.86
N ALA A 74 -4.49 5.19 4.43
CA ALA A 74 -4.33 5.35 5.88
C ALA A 74 -5.64 5.04 6.63
N ASP A 75 -6.77 5.57 6.16
CA ASP A 75 -8.11 5.27 6.70
C ASP A 75 -8.44 3.76 6.65
N GLU A 76 -7.97 3.06 5.61
CA GLU A 76 -8.12 1.61 5.50
C GLU A 76 -7.29 0.88 6.56
N LEU A 77 -6.04 1.28 6.79
CA LEU A 77 -5.18 0.71 7.82
C LEU A 77 -5.79 0.89 9.22
N ASP A 78 -6.33 2.07 9.54
CA ASP A 78 -6.98 2.31 10.82
C ASP A 78 -8.16 1.36 11.07
N ARG A 79 -8.90 1.01 10.00
CA ARG A 79 -9.99 0.04 10.06
C ARG A 79 -9.53 -1.39 10.22
N TRP A 80 -8.31 -1.74 9.80
CA TRP A 80 -7.75 -3.08 10.03
C TRP A 80 -7.51 -3.33 11.52
N PHE A 81 -7.14 -2.30 12.30
CA PHE A 81 -6.91 -2.42 13.74
C PHE A 81 -8.16 -2.23 14.61
N THR A 82 -9.21 -1.64 14.05
CA THR A 82 -10.47 -1.40 14.77
C THR A 82 -11.42 -2.61 14.72
N ARG A 83 -10.96 -3.73 14.14
CA ARG A 83 -11.79 -4.91 13.85
C ARG A 83 -11.56 -6.09 14.78
#